data_AF-A0A2V8IS51-F1
#
_entry.id   AF-A0A2V8IS51-F1
#
_cell.length_a   1.000
_cell.length_b   1.000
_cell.length_c   1.000
_cell.angle_alpha   90.00
_cell.angle_beta   90.00
_cell.angle_gamma   90.00
#
_symmetry.space_group_name_H-M   'P 1'
#
loop_
_entity.id
_entity.type
_entity.pdbx_description
1 polymer ?
#
loop_
_entity_poly.entity_id
_entity_poly.type
_entity_poly.pdbx_seq_one_letter_code
_entity_poly.pdbx_strand_id
1 'polypeptide(L)'
;MRSRALAVIAAVATLWWAAAIPSAAQNSRWGANYFPNVTLITQDGTPVHFYDDLIKGKIVAVNLIYTTCKYACPLETARLAQVQTVLGDRMGRDVFFYSITIDPAHDTPAVLKAYAEKFHAGPGWLFLTGSQADIDLISRKLGMDTPPNPSDPDGHVPNLVVGNEVTGQWMRNSALDNPKFLARTIGDWLASWRGPKRELKSYADATPLTLDYGEYMFKSHCAACHTLGRGEHIGPDLLGVTKTRDRTWLARFIFAPDKLLADGDPIATELFDKYKNVRMPNLALSSAEVAAVVEYLARQDAAVTPNAAAPALVLPIVNPYLRIQEALSADTRTGITDAARTIAVEAAKLGTSADSIRSAAGDLQRAADLTSARAAFGTLSDAIISYARNALGDGVNVAYCPMLRKYWLQTGTAIHNPYYGKTMLECGRITNSQPDSVR
;
A
#
# COMPACT_ATOMS: atom_id res chain seq x y z
N MET A 1 38.60 69.73 9.99
CA MET A 1 37.76 69.67 8.77
C MET A 1 37.59 68.22 8.37
N ARG A 2 36.37 67.83 7.96
CA ARG A 2 35.84 66.47 7.68
C ARG A 2 35.39 65.71 8.94
N SER A 3 34.20 65.10 9.05
CA SER A 3 32.90 65.25 8.38
C SER A 3 31.91 64.53 9.30
N ARG A 4 30.77 65.16 9.62
CA ARG A 4 29.63 64.59 10.34
C ARG A 4 28.88 63.65 9.41
N ALA A 5 28.63 62.41 9.81
CA ALA A 5 27.49 61.59 9.33
C ALA A 5 27.49 60.25 10.07
N LEU A 6 26.58 60.07 11.03
CA LEU A 6 26.10 58.77 11.52
C LEU A 6 25.02 59.04 12.58
N ALA A 7 23.74 58.92 12.20
CA ALA A 7 22.62 58.48 13.03
C ALA A 7 21.28 58.77 12.34
N VAL A 8 21.00 58.08 11.22
CA VAL A 8 19.63 57.78 10.80
C VAL A 8 19.65 56.33 10.33
N ILE A 9 19.49 55.38 11.25
CA ILE A 9 19.08 54.02 10.89
C ILE A 9 17.59 53.98 11.18
N ALA A 10 16.84 54.13 10.09
CA ALA A 10 15.41 53.97 10.04
C ALA A 10 15.01 52.58 10.52
N ALA A 11 13.88 52.53 11.22
CA ALA A 11 13.13 51.34 11.52
C ALA A 11 12.86 50.55 10.22
N VAL A 12 13.64 49.49 9.99
CA VAL A 12 13.28 48.46 9.02
C VAL A 12 12.19 47.64 9.69
N ALA A 13 10.95 48.03 9.41
CA ALA A 13 9.78 47.24 9.67
C ALA A 13 10.06 45.81 9.20
N THR A 14 9.97 44.88 10.15
CA THR A 14 9.86 43.44 9.88
C THR A 14 8.54 43.21 9.14
N LEU A 15 8.50 43.54 7.85
CA LEU A 15 7.60 42.91 6.90
C LEU A 15 8.07 41.46 6.81
N TRP A 16 7.54 40.65 7.72
CA TRP A 16 7.42 39.22 7.49
C TRP A 16 6.73 39.08 6.14
N TRP A 17 7.46 38.54 5.17
CA TRP A 17 6.87 37.92 4.00
C TRP A 17 5.89 36.87 4.53
N ALA A 18 4.63 37.27 4.68
CA ALA A 18 3.55 36.36 4.36
C ALA A 18 3.82 35.97 2.91
N ALA A 19 4.53 34.85 2.73
CA ALA A 19 4.61 34.18 1.46
C ALA A 19 3.15 34.05 1.01
N ALA A 20 2.78 34.86 0.03
CA ALA A 20 1.47 34.83 -0.55
C ALA A 20 1.23 33.38 -0.96
N ILE A 21 0.35 32.70 -0.22
CA ILE A 21 -0.31 31.50 -0.73
C ILE A 21 -0.82 31.95 -2.09
N PRO A 22 -0.38 31.33 -3.20
CA PRO A 22 -0.67 31.86 -4.52
C PRO A 22 -2.18 32.04 -4.62
N SER A 23 -2.62 33.24 -4.99
CA SER A 23 -4.04 33.63 -5.09
C SER A 23 -4.84 32.82 -6.13
N ALA A 24 -4.24 31.75 -6.68
CA ALA A 24 -4.89 30.80 -7.57
C ALA A 24 -6.01 30.01 -6.87
N ALA A 25 -5.91 29.75 -5.56
CA ALA A 25 -6.94 29.01 -4.83
C ALA A 25 -8.28 29.78 -4.72
N GLN A 26 -8.23 31.12 -4.58
CA GLN A 26 -9.45 31.93 -4.42
C GLN A 26 -10.23 32.15 -5.74
N ASN A 27 -9.61 31.88 -6.90
CA ASN A 27 -10.24 31.99 -8.23
C ASN A 27 -10.35 30.63 -8.95
N SER A 28 -10.20 29.51 -8.22
CA SER A 28 -10.43 28.19 -8.81
C SER A 28 -11.90 28.04 -9.19
N ARG A 29 -12.17 27.65 -10.45
CA ARG A 29 -13.53 27.27 -10.88
C ARG A 29 -14.06 26.04 -10.12
N TRP A 30 -13.19 25.32 -9.42
CA TRP A 30 -13.47 24.09 -8.69
C TRP A 30 -13.36 24.32 -7.18
N GLY A 31 -14.42 24.84 -6.56
CA GLY A 31 -14.48 25.13 -5.13
C GLY A 31 -15.92 25.06 -4.62
N ALA A 32 -16.22 25.76 -3.51
CA ALA A 32 -17.52 25.72 -2.83
C ALA A 32 -18.73 26.03 -3.73
N ASN A 33 -18.54 26.86 -4.77
CA ASN A 33 -19.60 27.22 -5.71
C ASN A 33 -19.86 26.16 -6.78
N TYR A 34 -18.96 25.19 -6.94
CA TYR A 34 -19.07 24.14 -7.95
C TYR A 34 -19.55 22.82 -7.36
N PHE A 35 -18.82 22.32 -6.36
CA PHE A 35 -19.10 21.05 -5.71
C PHE A 35 -20.28 21.18 -4.74
N PRO A 36 -21.19 20.20 -4.70
CA PRO A 36 -22.29 20.21 -3.74
C PRO A 36 -21.75 20.03 -2.32
N ASN A 37 -22.44 20.56 -1.31
CA ASN A 37 -22.09 20.35 0.10
C ASN A 37 -23.14 19.49 0.82
N VAL A 38 -23.64 18.48 0.12
CA VAL A 38 -24.63 17.53 0.61
C VAL A 38 -24.03 16.64 1.70
N THR A 39 -24.89 16.07 2.55
CA THR A 39 -24.47 15.18 3.64
C THR A 39 -24.39 13.74 3.15
N LEU A 40 -23.25 13.09 3.40
CA LEU A 40 -23.05 11.65 3.25
C LEU A 40 -22.81 11.01 4.61
N ILE A 41 -22.90 9.70 4.67
CA ILE A 41 -22.63 8.88 5.84
C ILE A 41 -21.45 7.96 5.53
N THR A 42 -20.43 7.98 6.38
CA THR A 42 -19.25 7.10 6.29
C THR A 42 -19.59 5.67 6.69
N GLN A 43 -18.68 4.73 6.40
CA GLN A 43 -18.80 3.32 6.81
C GLN A 43 -18.87 3.13 8.33
N ASP A 44 -18.42 4.12 9.11
CA ASP A 44 -18.50 4.13 10.57
C ASP A 44 -19.76 4.85 11.09
N GLY A 45 -20.70 5.22 10.21
CA GLY A 45 -21.95 5.87 10.58
C GLY A 45 -21.83 7.37 10.88
N THR A 46 -20.65 7.96 10.65
CA THR A 46 -20.43 9.40 10.90
C THR A 46 -20.93 10.22 9.71
N PRO A 47 -21.79 11.25 9.93
CA PRO A 47 -22.18 12.17 8.87
C PRO A 47 -21.04 13.12 8.50
N VAL A 48 -20.89 13.39 7.20
CA VAL A 48 -19.87 14.28 6.63
C VAL A 48 -20.45 15.09 5.49
N HIS A 49 -19.99 16.32 5.32
CA HIS A 49 -20.37 17.21 4.22
C HIS A 49 -19.40 17.05 3.05
N PHE A 50 -19.93 16.80 1.84
CA PHE A 50 -19.11 16.44 0.69
C PHE A 50 -18.00 17.46 0.40
N TYR A 51 -18.30 18.76 0.29
CA TYR A 51 -17.27 19.73 -0.01
C TYR A 51 -16.40 20.06 1.20
N ASP A 52 -16.99 20.49 2.31
CA ASP A 52 -16.23 21.01 3.46
C ASP A 52 -15.36 19.95 4.13
N ASP A 53 -15.86 18.72 4.30
CA ASP A 53 -15.12 17.67 5.00
C ASP A 53 -14.27 16.82 4.06
N LEU A 54 -14.75 16.55 2.84
CA LEU A 54 -14.10 15.59 1.94
C LEU A 54 -13.21 16.23 0.88
N ILE A 55 -13.54 17.40 0.34
CA ILE A 55 -12.85 17.98 -0.83
C ILE A 55 -11.92 19.15 -0.47
N LYS A 56 -12.39 20.06 0.38
CA LYS A 56 -11.73 21.34 0.66
C LYS A 56 -10.31 21.16 1.20
N GLY A 57 -9.34 21.78 0.53
CA GLY A 57 -7.94 21.76 0.96
C GLY A 57 -7.23 20.40 0.84
N LYS A 58 -7.82 19.42 0.11
CA LYS A 58 -7.31 18.04 0.03
C LYS A 58 -6.92 17.64 -1.38
N ILE A 59 -6.07 16.62 -1.47
CA ILE A 59 -5.90 15.80 -2.67
C ILE A 59 -6.80 14.58 -2.50
N VAL A 60 -7.68 14.34 -3.47
CA VAL A 60 -8.72 13.33 -3.36
C VAL A 60 -8.74 12.42 -4.57
N ALA A 61 -9.05 11.15 -4.36
CA ALA A 61 -9.43 10.21 -5.41
C ALA A 61 -10.85 9.70 -5.10
N VAL A 62 -11.77 9.91 -6.03
CA VAL A 62 -13.19 9.55 -5.89
C VAL A 62 -13.55 8.52 -6.94
N ASN A 63 -14.13 7.40 -6.53
CA ASN A 63 -14.81 6.47 -7.43
C ASN A 63 -16.22 6.16 -6.93
N LEU A 64 -17.06 5.74 -7.86
CA LEU A 64 -18.40 5.24 -7.57
C LEU A 64 -18.35 3.71 -7.53
N ILE A 65 -19.05 3.09 -6.58
CA ILE A 65 -19.05 1.63 -6.40
C ILE A 65 -20.45 1.13 -6.03
N TYR A 66 -20.62 -0.18 -5.95
CA TYR A 66 -21.69 -0.80 -5.15
C TYR A 66 -21.23 -2.20 -4.74
N THR A 67 -21.55 -2.62 -3.51
CA THR A 67 -20.88 -3.81 -2.92
C THR A 67 -21.32 -5.13 -3.55
N THR A 68 -22.46 -5.15 -4.23
CA THR A 68 -22.98 -6.32 -4.97
C THR A 68 -22.38 -6.47 -6.37
N CYS A 69 -21.54 -5.53 -6.82
CA CYS A 69 -20.83 -5.62 -8.09
C CYS A 69 -19.89 -6.83 -8.10
N LYS A 70 -20.04 -7.68 -9.11
CA LYS A 70 -19.32 -8.96 -9.19
C LYS A 70 -17.94 -8.88 -9.86
N TYR A 71 -17.63 -7.76 -10.54
CA TYR A 71 -16.49 -7.70 -11.45
C TYR A 71 -15.61 -6.46 -11.25
N ALA A 72 -16.05 -5.28 -11.72
CA ALA A 72 -15.21 -4.09 -11.78
C ALA A 72 -14.86 -3.54 -10.39
N CYS A 73 -15.86 -3.26 -9.54
CA CYS A 73 -15.62 -2.60 -8.25
C CYS A 73 -14.66 -3.40 -7.33
N PRO A 74 -14.76 -4.75 -7.20
CA PRO A 74 -13.77 -5.53 -6.46
C PRO A 74 -12.33 -5.35 -6.98
N LEU A 75 -12.15 -5.33 -8.30
CA LEU A 75 -10.84 -5.20 -8.91
C LEU A 75 -10.27 -3.77 -8.74
N GLU A 76 -11.10 -2.74 -8.92
CA GLU A 76 -10.72 -1.36 -8.65
C GLU A 76 -10.34 -1.14 -7.19
N THR A 77 -11.12 -1.69 -6.26
CA THR A 77 -10.84 -1.59 -4.83
C THR A 77 -9.51 -2.29 -4.48
N ALA A 78 -9.27 -3.48 -5.02
CA ALA A 78 -7.98 -4.17 -4.86
C ALA A 78 -6.82 -3.34 -5.41
N ARG A 79 -6.99 -2.69 -6.58
CA ARG A 79 -5.95 -1.84 -7.18
C ARG A 79 -5.69 -0.58 -6.36
N LEU A 80 -6.74 0.11 -5.92
CA LEU A 80 -6.61 1.31 -5.08
C LEU A 80 -5.98 0.98 -3.72
N ALA A 81 -6.19 -0.22 -3.16
CA ALA A 81 -5.47 -0.68 -1.97
C ALA A 81 -3.95 -0.74 -2.21
N GLN A 82 -3.50 -1.19 -3.39
CA GLN A 82 -2.07 -1.10 -3.74
C GLN A 82 -1.58 0.34 -3.85
N VAL A 83 -2.38 1.23 -4.46
CA VAL A 83 -2.04 2.65 -4.59
C VAL A 83 -1.90 3.28 -3.20
N GLN A 84 -2.80 2.96 -2.27
CA GLN A 84 -2.73 3.39 -0.87
C GLN A 84 -1.41 2.94 -0.22
N THR A 85 -0.98 1.69 -0.45
CA THR A 85 0.32 1.20 0.02
C THR A 85 1.49 1.98 -0.57
N VAL A 86 1.46 2.30 -1.87
CA VAL A 86 2.52 3.08 -2.53
C VAL A 86 2.56 4.53 -2.01
N LEU A 87 1.40 5.13 -1.74
CA LEU A 87 1.29 6.49 -1.20
C LEU A 87 1.75 6.60 0.27
N GLY A 88 1.69 5.50 1.03
CA GLY A 88 2.23 5.40 2.39
C GLY A 88 1.69 6.50 3.32
N ASP A 89 2.61 7.22 3.98
CA ASP A 89 2.30 8.24 4.99
C ASP A 89 1.57 9.50 4.44
N ARG A 90 1.40 9.61 3.11
CA ARG A 90 0.54 10.65 2.50
C ARG A 90 -0.95 10.37 2.76
N MET A 91 -1.32 9.10 2.87
CA MET A 91 -2.71 8.67 3.02
C MET A 91 -3.27 9.09 4.38
N GLY A 92 -4.38 9.82 4.37
CA GLY A 92 -5.03 10.37 5.56
C GLY A 92 -4.39 11.64 6.09
N ARG A 93 -3.23 12.06 5.57
CA ARG A 93 -2.58 13.32 5.90
C ARG A 93 -2.98 14.41 4.93
N ASP A 94 -2.70 14.19 3.65
CA ASP A 94 -2.96 15.15 2.58
C ASP A 94 -3.58 14.52 1.33
N VAL A 95 -3.53 13.18 1.23
CA VAL A 95 -4.22 12.40 0.20
C VAL A 95 -5.32 11.56 0.82
N PHE A 96 -6.51 11.56 0.21
CA PHE A 96 -7.70 10.86 0.70
C PHE A 96 -8.43 10.15 -0.43
N PHE A 97 -8.95 8.95 -0.15
CA PHE A 97 -9.74 8.17 -1.10
C PHE A 97 -11.20 8.10 -0.65
N TYR A 98 -12.12 8.20 -1.59
CA TYR A 98 -13.56 8.15 -1.33
C TYR A 98 -14.25 7.23 -2.33
N SER A 99 -14.81 6.13 -1.83
CA SER A 99 -15.62 5.22 -2.61
C SER A 99 -17.09 5.40 -2.24
N ILE A 100 -17.87 6.00 -3.14
CA ILE A 100 -19.27 6.37 -2.88
C ILE A 100 -20.17 5.32 -3.52
N THR A 101 -21.08 4.73 -2.75
CA THR A 101 -22.03 3.76 -3.31
C THR A 101 -23.05 4.43 -4.23
N ILE A 102 -23.44 3.75 -5.31
CA ILE A 102 -24.60 4.09 -6.15
C ILE A 102 -25.86 3.29 -5.79
N ASP A 103 -25.75 2.34 -4.86
CA ASP A 103 -26.84 1.50 -4.36
C ASP A 103 -27.05 1.69 -2.84
N PRO A 104 -27.44 2.91 -2.40
CA PRO A 104 -27.60 3.23 -0.98
C PRO A 104 -28.71 2.43 -0.28
N ALA A 105 -29.61 1.79 -1.03
CA ALA A 105 -30.66 0.95 -0.48
C ALA A 105 -30.10 -0.35 0.12
N HIS A 106 -29.04 -0.92 -0.47
CA HIS A 106 -28.37 -2.13 0.02
C HIS A 106 -27.09 -1.81 0.80
N ASP A 107 -26.33 -0.80 0.35
CA ASP A 107 -25.02 -0.44 0.88
C ASP A 107 -25.14 0.48 2.11
N THR A 108 -25.63 -0.12 3.20
CA THR A 108 -25.63 0.50 4.54
C THR A 108 -24.19 0.73 5.05
N PRO A 109 -23.97 1.60 6.05
CA PRO A 109 -22.63 1.79 6.64
C PRO A 109 -21.96 0.47 7.07
N ALA A 110 -22.71 -0.45 7.66
CA ALA A 110 -22.19 -1.75 8.07
C ALA A 110 -21.75 -2.62 6.89
N VAL A 111 -22.51 -2.62 5.78
CA VAL A 111 -22.16 -3.34 4.54
C VAL A 111 -20.90 -2.75 3.91
N LEU A 112 -20.82 -1.42 3.83
CA LEU A 112 -19.65 -0.70 3.33
C LEU A 112 -18.40 -0.95 4.18
N LYS A 113 -18.56 -1.01 5.50
CA LYS A 113 -17.46 -1.32 6.43
C LYS A 113 -16.93 -2.73 6.20
N ALA A 114 -17.82 -3.72 6.12
CA ALA A 114 -17.43 -5.09 5.81
C ALA A 114 -16.74 -5.21 4.45
N TYR A 115 -17.19 -4.45 3.44
CA TYR A 115 -16.54 -4.37 2.13
C TYR A 115 -15.14 -3.76 2.24
N ALA A 116 -14.99 -2.60 2.89
CA ALA A 116 -13.70 -1.94 3.09
C ALA A 116 -12.66 -2.85 3.79
N GLU A 117 -13.08 -3.55 4.85
CA GLU A 117 -12.26 -4.51 5.59
C GLU A 117 -11.83 -5.71 4.74
N LYS A 118 -12.71 -6.18 3.84
CA LYS A 118 -12.43 -7.27 2.91
C LYS A 118 -11.25 -6.97 1.98
N PHE A 119 -11.12 -5.72 1.55
CA PHE A 119 -10.06 -5.25 0.66
C PHE A 119 -8.89 -4.58 1.40
N HIS A 120 -8.87 -4.67 2.73
CA HIS A 120 -7.82 -4.09 3.57
C HIS A 120 -7.65 -2.56 3.37
N ALA A 121 -8.75 -1.84 3.10
CA ALA A 121 -8.71 -0.39 2.98
C ALA A 121 -8.28 0.23 4.33
N GLY A 122 -7.20 1.00 4.29
CA GLY A 122 -6.60 1.64 5.46
C GLY A 122 -7.07 3.08 5.71
N PRO A 123 -6.52 3.72 6.75
CA PRO A 123 -6.74 5.13 7.08
C PRO A 123 -6.63 6.09 5.88
N GLY A 124 -7.48 7.11 5.89
CA GLY A 124 -7.58 8.09 4.79
C GLY A 124 -8.44 7.63 3.62
N TRP A 125 -9.04 6.44 3.69
CA TRP A 125 -10.01 5.95 2.71
C TRP A 125 -11.38 5.76 3.36
N LEU A 126 -12.38 6.51 2.88
CA LEU A 126 -13.77 6.39 3.34
C LEU A 126 -14.65 5.72 2.27
N PHE A 127 -15.58 4.91 2.74
CA PHE A 127 -16.65 4.31 1.97
C PHE A 127 -17.95 4.99 2.40
N LEU A 128 -18.69 5.56 1.45
CA LEU A 128 -19.73 6.54 1.74
C LEU A 128 -21.06 6.11 1.13
N THR A 129 -22.15 6.36 1.88
CA THR A 129 -23.54 6.24 1.42
C THR A 129 -24.30 7.53 1.72
N GLY A 130 -25.54 7.65 1.25
CA GLY A 130 -26.35 8.86 1.39
C GLY A 130 -27.70 8.71 0.73
N SER A 131 -28.40 9.84 0.51
CA SER A 131 -29.62 9.81 -0.29
C SER A 131 -29.26 9.60 -1.77
N GLN A 132 -30.11 8.87 -2.50
CA GLN A 132 -29.90 8.65 -3.94
C GLN A 132 -29.74 9.98 -4.70
N ALA A 133 -30.57 10.98 -4.38
CA ALA A 133 -30.53 12.28 -5.03
C ALA A 133 -29.20 13.02 -4.83
N ASP A 134 -28.59 12.88 -3.64
CA ASP A 134 -27.30 13.48 -3.32
C ASP A 134 -26.15 12.77 -4.04
N ILE A 135 -26.19 11.44 -4.08
CA ILE A 135 -25.21 10.61 -4.81
C ILE A 135 -25.27 10.94 -6.32
N ASP A 136 -26.46 11.01 -6.90
CA ASP A 136 -26.65 11.35 -8.30
C ASP A 136 -26.14 12.77 -8.62
N LEU A 137 -26.36 13.72 -7.70
CA LEU A 137 -25.85 15.09 -7.83
C LEU A 137 -24.31 15.12 -7.82
N ILE A 138 -23.68 14.39 -6.91
CA ILE A 138 -22.21 14.25 -6.85
C ILE A 138 -21.70 13.61 -8.14
N SER A 139 -22.32 12.50 -8.58
CA SER A 139 -21.95 11.79 -9.81
C SER A 139 -21.94 12.72 -11.02
N ARG A 140 -23.03 13.48 -11.23
CA ARG A 140 -23.11 14.49 -12.31
C ARG A 140 -22.04 15.57 -12.20
N LYS A 141 -21.79 16.06 -10.99
CA LYS A 141 -20.79 17.12 -10.73
C LYS A 141 -19.35 16.64 -10.90
N LEU A 142 -19.07 15.36 -10.70
CA LEU A 142 -17.78 14.75 -11.02
C LEU A 142 -17.72 14.28 -12.49
N GLY A 143 -18.84 14.35 -13.20
CA GLY A 143 -18.98 13.87 -14.57
C GLY A 143 -18.85 12.34 -14.67
N MET A 144 -19.28 11.63 -13.63
CA MET A 144 -19.26 10.16 -13.53
C MET A 144 -20.63 9.55 -13.83
N ASP A 145 -21.59 10.38 -14.22
CA ASP A 145 -22.94 9.99 -14.62
C ASP A 145 -22.97 9.70 -16.13
N THR A 146 -23.47 8.53 -16.50
CA THR A 146 -23.71 8.14 -17.89
C THR A 146 -25.12 7.58 -18.02
N PRO A 147 -25.85 7.88 -19.11
CA PRO A 147 -27.21 7.37 -19.27
C PRO A 147 -27.21 5.82 -19.30
N PRO A 148 -28.07 5.18 -18.50
CA PRO A 148 -28.28 3.73 -18.58
C PRO A 148 -28.60 3.28 -20.01
N ASN A 149 -28.11 2.12 -20.39
CA ASN A 149 -28.46 1.47 -21.65
C ASN A 149 -28.57 -0.05 -21.47
N PRO A 150 -29.10 -0.81 -22.44
CA PRO A 150 -29.30 -2.26 -22.28
C PRO A 150 -28.02 -3.06 -21.96
N SER A 151 -26.85 -2.55 -22.34
CA SER A 151 -25.54 -3.17 -22.08
C SER A 151 -24.87 -2.67 -20.79
N ASP A 152 -25.38 -1.57 -20.21
CA ASP A 152 -24.92 -0.91 -18.99
C ASP A 152 -26.15 -0.34 -18.27
N PRO A 153 -26.96 -1.21 -17.62
CA PRO A 153 -28.27 -0.84 -17.09
C PRO A 153 -28.20 0.12 -15.90
N ASP A 154 -27.04 0.22 -15.24
CA ASP A 154 -26.72 1.15 -14.17
C ASP A 154 -26.02 2.41 -14.69
N GLY A 155 -25.63 2.47 -15.97
CA GLY A 155 -24.96 3.62 -16.56
C GLY A 155 -23.63 3.94 -15.87
N HIS A 156 -23.00 2.93 -15.26
CA HIS A 156 -21.85 3.10 -14.38
C HIS A 156 -20.55 2.84 -15.14
N VAL A 157 -19.83 3.91 -15.46
CA VAL A 157 -18.48 3.78 -16.01
C VAL A 157 -17.47 3.72 -14.86
N PRO A 158 -16.60 2.69 -14.80
CA PRO A 158 -15.52 2.56 -13.81
C PRO A 158 -14.47 3.66 -14.03
N ASN A 159 -14.76 4.85 -13.50
CA ASN A 159 -13.94 6.03 -13.58
C ASN A 159 -13.39 6.35 -12.19
N LEU A 160 -12.14 6.80 -12.15
CA LEU A 160 -11.55 7.43 -11.00
C LEU A 160 -11.41 8.93 -11.28
N VAL A 161 -11.98 9.78 -10.44
CA VAL A 161 -11.72 11.21 -10.50
C VAL A 161 -10.68 11.54 -9.45
N VAL A 162 -9.54 12.07 -9.87
CA VAL A 162 -8.50 12.55 -8.96
C VAL A 162 -8.40 14.07 -9.05
N GLY A 163 -8.28 14.71 -7.90
CA GLY A 163 -8.32 16.17 -7.81
C GLY A 163 -7.48 16.71 -6.67
N ASN A 164 -6.97 17.92 -6.85
CA ASN A 164 -6.39 18.74 -5.80
C ASN A 164 -7.13 20.09 -5.80
N GLU A 165 -7.91 20.32 -4.75
CA GLU A 165 -8.74 21.51 -4.64
C GLU A 165 -7.88 22.79 -4.53
N VAL A 166 -6.75 22.72 -3.82
CA VAL A 166 -5.83 23.85 -3.61
C VAL A 166 -5.21 24.33 -4.92
N THR A 167 -4.86 23.41 -5.82
CA THR A 167 -4.26 23.75 -7.12
C THR A 167 -5.32 23.91 -8.23
N GLY A 168 -6.57 23.51 -7.98
CA GLY A 168 -7.63 23.46 -8.99
C GLY A 168 -7.38 22.43 -10.09
N GLN A 169 -6.48 21.47 -9.88
CA GLN A 169 -6.17 20.42 -10.87
C GLN A 169 -7.09 19.23 -10.66
N TRP A 170 -7.79 18.83 -11.72
CA TRP A 170 -8.73 17.70 -11.72
C TRP A 170 -8.58 16.92 -13.01
N MET A 171 -8.64 15.59 -12.91
CA MET A 171 -8.60 14.70 -14.07
C MET A 171 -9.40 13.43 -13.82
N ARG A 172 -9.88 12.84 -14.93
CA ARG A 172 -10.36 11.46 -14.93
C ARG A 172 -9.17 10.54 -15.18
N ASN A 173 -9.18 9.42 -14.50
CA ASN A 173 -8.22 8.35 -14.65
C ASN A 173 -8.92 6.99 -14.51
N SER A 174 -8.22 5.90 -14.80
CA SER A 174 -8.71 4.56 -14.50
C SER A 174 -8.27 4.15 -13.09
N ALA A 175 -9.18 3.59 -12.28
CA ALA A 175 -8.81 2.97 -11.02
C ALA A 175 -7.99 1.69 -11.21
N LEU A 176 -7.95 1.14 -12.43
CA LEU A 176 -7.22 -0.08 -12.80
C LEU A 176 -5.80 0.19 -13.32
N ASP A 177 -5.37 1.45 -13.39
CA ASP A 177 -4.06 1.83 -13.90
C ASP A 177 -2.91 1.25 -13.05
N ASN A 178 -1.68 1.37 -13.54
CA ASN A 178 -0.49 0.98 -12.81
C ASN A 178 -0.42 1.73 -11.46
N PRO A 179 -0.30 1.03 -10.32
CA PRO A 179 -0.40 1.67 -9.01
C PRO A 179 0.72 2.67 -8.74
N LYS A 180 1.93 2.43 -9.28
CA LYS A 180 3.06 3.37 -9.15
C LYS A 180 2.83 4.63 -9.97
N PHE A 181 2.25 4.49 -11.17
CA PHE A 181 1.91 5.64 -12.00
C PHE A 181 0.81 6.46 -11.35
N LEU A 182 -0.29 5.81 -10.93
CA LEU A 182 -1.40 6.48 -10.28
C LEU A 182 -0.98 7.17 -8.95
N ALA A 183 -0.14 6.53 -8.14
CA ALA A 183 0.41 7.15 -6.94
C ALA A 183 1.26 8.40 -7.23
N ARG A 184 2.05 8.40 -8.32
CA ARG A 184 2.79 9.61 -8.75
C ARG A 184 1.85 10.70 -9.27
N THR A 185 0.83 10.33 -10.04
CA THR A 185 -0.18 11.27 -10.53
C THR A 185 -0.87 11.97 -9.36
N ILE A 186 -1.28 11.20 -8.34
CA ILE A 186 -1.95 11.73 -7.16
C ILE A 186 -0.99 12.51 -6.26
N GLY A 187 0.19 11.94 -5.96
CA GLY A 187 1.12 12.46 -4.97
C GLY A 187 2.00 13.63 -5.44
N ASP A 188 2.33 13.68 -6.73
CA ASP A 188 3.30 14.63 -7.29
C ASP A 188 2.67 15.54 -8.35
N TRP A 189 2.01 14.97 -9.36
CA TRP A 189 1.51 15.74 -10.51
C TRP A 189 0.41 16.73 -10.09
N LEU A 190 -0.59 16.27 -9.34
CA LEU A 190 -1.67 17.11 -8.80
C LEU A 190 -1.18 18.18 -7.81
N ALA A 191 0.01 17.99 -7.24
CA ALA A 191 0.69 18.98 -6.40
C ALA A 191 1.58 19.93 -7.21
N SER A 192 1.46 19.94 -8.56
CA SER A 192 2.32 20.71 -9.47
C SER A 192 3.82 20.44 -9.25
N TRP A 193 4.16 19.20 -8.88
CA TRP A 193 5.53 18.78 -8.55
C TRP A 193 6.18 19.59 -7.42
N ARG A 194 5.40 20.25 -6.56
CA ARG A 194 5.88 21.06 -5.42
C ARG A 194 6.29 20.21 -4.21
N GLY A 195 6.93 19.06 -4.47
CA GLY A 195 7.52 18.19 -3.45
C GLY A 195 9.02 18.41 -3.27
N PRO A 196 9.66 17.80 -2.26
CA PRO A 196 11.12 17.80 -2.13
C PRO A 196 11.73 17.24 -3.41
N LYS A 197 12.51 18.06 -4.12
CA LYS A 197 13.24 17.58 -5.30
C LYS A 197 14.28 16.58 -4.84
N ARG A 198 14.09 15.32 -5.19
CA ARG A 198 15.10 14.28 -4.97
C ARG A 198 16.30 14.59 -5.87
N GLU A 199 17.50 14.54 -5.29
CA GLU A 199 18.74 14.70 -6.04
C GLU A 199 18.80 13.61 -7.13
N LEU A 200 18.90 14.04 -8.39
CA LEU A 200 18.89 13.15 -9.54
C LEU A 200 20.27 12.50 -9.64
N LYS A 201 20.32 11.16 -9.54
CA LYS A 201 21.52 10.39 -9.85
C LYS A 201 21.83 10.49 -11.35
N SER A 202 23.09 10.26 -11.72
CA SER A 202 23.49 10.22 -13.13
C SER A 202 22.73 9.11 -13.87
N TYR A 203 22.46 9.30 -15.16
CA TYR A 203 21.93 8.24 -16.02
C TYR A 203 22.83 6.99 -16.03
N ALA A 204 24.13 7.16 -15.77
CA ALA A 204 25.06 6.05 -15.62
C ALA A 204 24.74 5.12 -14.43
N ASP A 205 24.01 5.63 -13.42
CA ASP A 205 23.58 4.89 -12.24
C ASP A 205 22.17 4.28 -12.42
N ALA A 206 21.54 4.47 -13.58
CA ALA A 206 20.22 3.92 -13.84
C ALA A 206 20.30 2.40 -13.96
N THR A 207 19.45 1.69 -13.19
CA THR A 207 19.33 0.25 -13.28
C THR A 207 18.91 -0.15 -14.70
N PRO A 208 19.62 -1.08 -15.37
CA PRO A 208 19.20 -1.60 -16.66
C PRO A 208 17.76 -2.14 -16.61
N LEU A 209 16.96 -1.75 -17.60
CA LEU A 209 15.59 -2.25 -17.72
C LEU A 209 15.63 -3.69 -18.24
N THR A 210 15.33 -4.64 -17.37
CA THR A 210 15.01 -6.02 -17.75
C THR A 210 13.51 -6.15 -17.91
N LEU A 211 13.05 -6.37 -19.15
CA LEU A 211 11.63 -6.56 -19.45
C LEU A 211 11.33 -8.06 -19.46
N ASP A 212 10.82 -8.58 -18.35
CA ASP A 212 10.21 -9.91 -18.30
C ASP A 212 8.71 -9.78 -18.58
N TYR A 213 8.26 -10.32 -19.71
CA TYR A 213 6.86 -10.22 -20.12
C TYR A 213 5.91 -10.91 -19.13
N GLY A 214 6.28 -12.08 -18.59
CA GLY A 214 5.46 -12.78 -17.61
C GLY A 214 5.40 -12.03 -16.27
N GLU A 215 6.50 -11.42 -15.84
CA GLU A 215 6.52 -10.53 -14.68
C GLU A 215 5.63 -9.29 -14.89
N TYR A 216 5.70 -8.69 -16.08
CA TYR A 216 4.86 -7.55 -16.44
C TYR A 216 3.37 -7.93 -16.39
N MET A 217 2.99 -9.07 -16.98
CA MET A 217 1.60 -9.55 -16.93
C MET A 217 1.16 -9.82 -15.49
N PHE A 218 1.99 -10.48 -14.67
CA PHE A 218 1.67 -10.72 -13.27
C PHE A 218 1.47 -9.42 -12.48
N LYS A 219 2.39 -8.45 -12.62
CA LYS A 219 2.28 -7.17 -11.90
C LYS A 219 1.06 -6.37 -12.34
N SER A 220 0.71 -6.44 -13.63
CA SER A 220 -0.38 -5.65 -14.20
C SER A 220 -1.75 -6.25 -13.92
N HIS A 221 -1.87 -7.58 -13.81
CA HIS A 221 -3.17 -8.25 -13.73
C HIS A 221 -3.41 -9.06 -12.45
N CYS A 222 -2.35 -9.52 -11.76
CA CYS A 222 -2.48 -10.47 -10.64
C CYS A 222 -2.08 -9.87 -9.29
N ALA A 223 -1.06 -9.01 -9.26
CA ALA A 223 -0.43 -8.55 -8.03
C ALA A 223 -1.35 -7.72 -7.10
N ALA A 224 -2.50 -7.24 -7.61
CA ALA A 224 -3.50 -6.54 -6.81
C ALA A 224 -4.18 -7.45 -5.79
N CYS A 225 -4.35 -8.72 -6.11
CA CYS A 225 -5.00 -9.68 -5.23
C CYS A 225 -4.04 -10.73 -4.69
N HIS A 226 -2.95 -11.00 -5.41
CA HIS A 226 -2.01 -12.08 -5.11
C HIS A 226 -0.62 -11.59 -4.73
N THR A 227 0.01 -12.36 -3.85
CA THR A 227 1.40 -12.17 -3.42
C THR A 227 2.28 -13.31 -3.94
N LEU A 228 3.60 -13.15 -3.77
CA LEU A 228 4.60 -14.17 -4.02
C LEU A 228 5.54 -14.24 -2.82
N GLY A 229 5.27 -15.17 -1.91
CA GLY A 229 6.04 -15.39 -0.68
C GLY A 229 5.83 -14.34 0.39
N ARG A 230 4.71 -13.60 0.34
CA ARG A 230 4.33 -12.58 1.34
C ARG A 230 3.08 -12.96 2.14
N GLY A 231 2.61 -14.19 2.06
CA GLY A 231 1.43 -14.69 2.76
C GLY A 231 0.13 -14.35 2.04
N GLU A 232 -0.99 -14.86 2.57
CA GLU A 232 -2.33 -14.62 2.02
C GLU A 232 -2.69 -13.13 1.97
N HIS A 233 -3.48 -12.74 0.98
CA HIS A 233 -3.99 -11.39 0.77
C HIS A 233 -5.49 -11.45 0.41
N ILE A 234 -5.97 -10.61 -0.51
CA ILE A 234 -7.33 -10.72 -1.09
C ILE A 234 -7.52 -12.11 -1.72
N GLY A 235 -6.47 -12.63 -2.37
CA GLY A 235 -6.36 -14.00 -2.83
C GLY A 235 -5.19 -14.75 -2.19
N PRO A 236 -4.98 -16.02 -2.57
CA PRO A 236 -3.86 -16.83 -2.08
C PRO A 236 -2.50 -16.23 -2.47
N ASP A 237 -1.50 -16.51 -1.64
CA ASP A 237 -0.10 -16.43 -2.05
C ASP A 237 0.16 -17.48 -3.13
N LEU A 238 0.83 -17.07 -4.21
CA LEU A 238 1.07 -17.92 -5.37
C LEU A 238 2.47 -18.53 -5.38
N LEU A 239 3.31 -18.29 -4.36
CA LEU A 239 4.61 -18.94 -4.26
C LEU A 239 4.44 -20.43 -3.94
N GLY A 240 5.01 -21.28 -4.79
CA GLY A 240 4.86 -22.73 -4.79
C GLY A 240 3.62 -23.23 -5.52
N VAL A 241 2.81 -22.36 -6.12
CA VAL A 241 1.53 -22.77 -6.73
C VAL A 241 1.72 -23.76 -7.87
N THR A 242 2.79 -23.65 -8.66
CA THR A 242 3.06 -24.57 -9.77
C THR A 242 3.59 -25.93 -9.32
N LYS A 243 3.97 -26.05 -8.04
CA LYS A 243 4.32 -27.33 -7.41
C LYS A 243 3.11 -28.03 -6.78
N THR A 244 2.07 -27.26 -6.45
CA THR A 244 0.89 -27.76 -5.72
C THR A 244 -0.35 -27.92 -6.60
N ARG A 245 -0.36 -27.29 -7.78
CA ARG A 245 -1.48 -27.35 -8.74
C ARG A 245 -0.99 -27.76 -10.12
N ASP A 246 -1.85 -28.53 -10.78
CA ASP A 246 -1.65 -28.89 -12.18
C ASP A 246 -1.58 -27.62 -13.06
N ARG A 247 -0.64 -27.61 -13.99
CA ARG A 247 -0.40 -26.45 -14.87
C ARG A 247 -1.58 -26.18 -15.80
N THR A 248 -2.27 -27.23 -16.26
CA THR A 248 -3.45 -27.09 -17.14
C THR A 248 -4.62 -26.51 -16.35
N TRP A 249 -4.82 -26.96 -15.11
CA TRP A 249 -5.81 -26.37 -14.21
C TRP A 249 -5.51 -24.89 -13.93
N LEU A 250 -4.25 -24.54 -13.64
CA LEU A 250 -3.86 -23.14 -13.42
C LEU A 250 -4.16 -22.26 -14.65
N ALA A 251 -3.81 -22.72 -15.85
CA ALA A 251 -4.09 -21.99 -17.07
C ALA A 251 -5.60 -21.79 -17.28
N ARG A 252 -6.41 -22.83 -17.04
CA ARG A 252 -7.88 -22.74 -17.11
C ARG A 252 -8.46 -21.76 -16.09
N PHE A 253 -7.99 -21.82 -14.85
CA PHE A 253 -8.45 -20.95 -13.77
C PHE A 253 -8.07 -19.48 -14.01
N ILE A 254 -6.88 -19.20 -14.55
CA ILE A 254 -6.47 -17.82 -14.90
C ILE A 254 -7.27 -17.31 -16.12
N PHE A 255 -7.56 -18.18 -17.09
CA PHE A 255 -8.24 -17.81 -18.32
C PHE A 255 -9.74 -17.54 -18.14
N ALA A 256 -10.43 -18.40 -17.38
CA ALA A 256 -11.89 -18.32 -17.18
C ALA A 256 -12.29 -18.84 -15.77
N PRO A 257 -11.92 -18.12 -14.69
CA PRO A 257 -12.24 -18.54 -13.32
C PRO A 257 -13.74 -18.62 -13.05
N ASP A 258 -14.54 -17.77 -13.68
CA ASP A 258 -16.00 -17.75 -13.56
C ASP A 258 -16.65 -19.06 -14.05
N LYS A 259 -16.18 -19.59 -15.18
CA LYS A 259 -16.63 -20.87 -15.74
C LYS A 259 -16.26 -22.03 -14.82
N LEU A 260 -15.03 -22.08 -14.31
CA LEU A 260 -14.63 -23.15 -13.38
C LEU A 260 -15.50 -23.16 -12.13
N LEU A 261 -15.80 -21.97 -11.59
CA LEU A 261 -16.68 -21.85 -10.43
C LEU A 261 -18.13 -22.22 -10.77
N ALA A 262 -18.63 -21.83 -11.95
CA ALA A 262 -19.98 -22.18 -12.41
C ALA A 262 -20.13 -23.69 -12.70
N ASP A 263 -19.08 -24.33 -13.19
CA ASP A 263 -18.99 -25.77 -13.43
C ASP A 263 -18.88 -26.58 -12.13
N GLY A 264 -18.76 -25.91 -10.97
CA GLY A 264 -18.65 -26.55 -9.66
C GLY A 264 -17.30 -27.21 -9.42
N ASP A 265 -16.21 -26.70 -10.03
CA ASP A 265 -14.86 -27.20 -9.74
C ASP A 265 -14.60 -27.13 -8.22
N PRO A 266 -14.26 -28.26 -7.57
CA PRO A 266 -14.20 -28.33 -6.12
C PRO A 266 -13.12 -27.41 -5.54
N ILE A 267 -12.01 -27.24 -6.27
CA ILE A 267 -10.89 -26.39 -5.86
C ILE A 267 -11.27 -24.92 -6.01
N ALA A 268 -11.90 -24.54 -7.11
CA ALA A 268 -12.39 -23.19 -7.34
C ALA A 268 -13.42 -22.78 -6.27
N THR A 269 -14.32 -23.71 -5.91
CA THR A 269 -15.36 -23.50 -4.90
C THR A 269 -14.75 -23.34 -3.50
N GLU A 270 -13.83 -24.23 -3.11
CA GLU A 270 -13.11 -24.12 -1.84
C GLU A 270 -12.35 -22.79 -1.71
N LEU A 271 -11.65 -22.38 -2.78
CA LEU A 271 -10.95 -21.10 -2.79
C LEU A 271 -11.94 -19.93 -2.68
N PHE A 272 -13.06 -19.98 -3.39
CA PHE A 272 -14.06 -18.92 -3.31
C PHE A 272 -14.59 -18.73 -1.88
N ASP A 273 -14.92 -19.83 -1.19
CA ASP A 273 -15.40 -19.79 0.18
C ASP A 273 -14.30 -19.31 1.15
N LYS A 274 -13.07 -19.83 1.00
CA LYS A 274 -11.91 -19.45 1.82
C LYS A 274 -11.61 -17.96 1.73
N TYR A 275 -11.68 -17.38 0.53
CA TYR A 275 -11.37 -15.97 0.29
C TYR A 275 -12.63 -15.08 0.34
N LYS A 276 -13.49 -15.34 1.33
CA LYS A 276 -14.66 -14.51 1.69
C LYS A 276 -15.59 -14.23 0.51
N ASN A 277 -15.77 -15.17 -0.40
CA ASN A 277 -16.60 -15.01 -1.60
C ASN A 277 -16.12 -13.86 -2.51
N VAL A 278 -14.82 -13.52 -2.52
CA VAL A 278 -14.24 -12.66 -3.58
C VAL A 278 -14.10 -13.52 -4.84
N ARG A 279 -14.74 -13.11 -5.93
CA ARG A 279 -14.56 -13.78 -7.23
C ARG A 279 -13.24 -13.35 -7.85
N MET A 280 -12.46 -14.32 -8.34
CA MET A 280 -11.36 -13.98 -9.24
C MET A 280 -11.96 -13.43 -10.55
N PRO A 281 -11.61 -12.21 -10.97
CA PRO A 281 -12.20 -11.60 -12.14
C PRO A 281 -11.68 -12.24 -13.43
N ASN A 282 -12.48 -12.15 -14.50
CA ASN A 282 -12.01 -12.46 -15.85
C ASN A 282 -11.07 -11.36 -16.32
N LEU A 283 -9.78 -11.67 -16.39
CA LEU A 283 -8.73 -10.70 -16.73
C LEU A 283 -8.59 -10.46 -18.25
N ALA A 284 -9.40 -11.15 -19.06
CA ALA A 284 -9.41 -11.10 -20.52
C ALA A 284 -8.03 -11.35 -21.17
N LEU A 285 -7.21 -12.20 -20.51
CA LEU A 285 -5.90 -12.59 -21.02
C LEU A 285 -6.03 -13.59 -22.16
N SER A 286 -5.21 -13.41 -23.20
CA SER A 286 -5.01 -14.41 -24.25
C SER A 286 -4.30 -15.65 -23.71
N SER A 287 -4.41 -16.78 -24.42
CA SER A 287 -3.73 -18.02 -24.03
C SER A 287 -2.21 -17.87 -23.92
N ALA A 288 -1.60 -17.00 -24.75
CA ALA A 288 -0.17 -16.70 -24.70
C ALA A 288 0.21 -15.92 -23.43
N GLU A 289 -0.63 -14.96 -23.02
CA GLU A 289 -0.45 -14.21 -21.78
C GLU A 289 -0.61 -15.08 -20.54
N VAL A 290 -1.62 -15.95 -20.53
CA VAL A 290 -1.80 -16.95 -19.46
C VAL A 290 -0.57 -17.85 -19.35
N ALA A 291 -0.06 -18.35 -20.48
CA ALA A 291 1.15 -19.17 -20.49
C ALA A 291 2.37 -18.40 -19.95
N ALA A 292 2.52 -17.12 -20.32
CA ALA A 292 3.61 -16.28 -19.81
C ALA A 292 3.54 -16.08 -18.29
N VAL A 293 2.34 -15.87 -17.73
CA VAL A 293 2.13 -15.77 -16.28
C VAL A 293 2.45 -17.09 -15.58
N VAL A 294 1.94 -18.22 -16.07
CA VAL A 294 2.21 -19.54 -15.48
C VAL A 294 3.71 -19.87 -15.49
N GLU A 295 4.41 -19.53 -16.57
CA GLU A 295 5.85 -19.73 -16.69
C GLU A 295 6.64 -18.80 -15.78
N TYR A 296 6.19 -17.56 -15.60
CA TYR A 296 6.75 -16.66 -14.59
C TYR A 296 6.58 -17.23 -13.18
N LEU A 297 5.39 -17.70 -12.81
CA LEU A 297 5.13 -18.35 -11.52
C LEU A 297 6.03 -19.58 -11.32
N ALA A 298 6.21 -20.39 -12.36
CA ALA A 298 7.12 -21.54 -12.30
C ALA A 298 8.57 -21.13 -12.05
N ARG A 299 9.05 -20.04 -12.67
CA ARG A 299 10.39 -19.49 -12.38
C ARG A 299 10.49 -18.99 -10.93
N GLN A 300 9.47 -18.32 -10.41
CA GLN A 300 9.46 -17.89 -9.00
C GLN A 300 9.50 -19.09 -8.05
N ASP A 301 8.74 -20.14 -8.35
CA ASP A 301 8.71 -21.37 -7.57
C ASP A 301 10.04 -22.14 -7.63
N ALA A 302 10.69 -22.17 -8.79
CA ALA A 302 11.99 -22.78 -8.99
C ALA A 302 13.11 -21.98 -8.32
N ALA A 303 13.04 -20.64 -8.33
CA ALA A 303 13.96 -19.75 -7.63
C ALA A 303 13.88 -19.89 -6.10
N VAL A 304 12.75 -20.40 -5.58
CA VAL A 304 12.59 -20.85 -4.20
C VAL A 304 12.87 -22.36 -4.10
N THR A 305 13.95 -22.82 -4.73
CA THR A 305 14.57 -24.07 -4.29
C THR A 305 14.96 -23.85 -2.83
N PRO A 306 14.50 -24.69 -1.87
CA PRO A 306 15.03 -24.62 -0.52
C PRO A 306 16.49 -25.02 -0.65
N ASN A 307 17.38 -24.02 -0.73
CA ASN A 307 18.77 -24.30 -0.47
C ASN A 307 18.77 -24.81 0.96
N ALA A 308 19.02 -26.11 1.16
CA ALA A 308 19.16 -26.69 2.48
C ALA A 308 20.28 -25.98 3.29
N ALA A 309 21.12 -25.17 2.63
CA ALA A 309 22.07 -24.27 3.25
C ALA A 309 21.52 -22.87 3.63
N ALA A 310 20.34 -22.43 3.17
CA ALA A 310 19.83 -21.08 3.45
C ALA A 310 19.53 -20.82 4.93
N PRO A 311 18.89 -21.72 5.70
CA PRO A 311 18.74 -21.52 7.14
C PRO A 311 20.11 -21.45 7.84
N ALA A 312 21.03 -22.36 7.49
CA ALA A 312 22.38 -22.38 8.08
C ALA A 312 23.19 -21.09 7.79
N LEU A 313 22.96 -20.45 6.64
CA LEU A 313 23.61 -19.19 6.25
C LEU A 313 22.99 -17.96 6.92
N VAL A 314 21.73 -18.02 7.31
CA VAL A 314 20.96 -16.86 7.83
C VAL A 314 20.83 -16.90 9.37
N LEU A 315 20.92 -18.07 10.00
CA LEU A 315 20.92 -18.22 11.46
C LEU A 315 21.98 -17.37 12.19
N PRO A 316 23.22 -17.22 11.69
CA PRO A 316 24.20 -16.32 12.28
C PRO A 316 23.78 -14.84 12.29
N ILE A 317 22.80 -14.44 11.48
CA ILE A 317 22.18 -13.12 11.46
C ILE A 317 20.91 -13.09 12.34
N VAL A 318 20.07 -14.12 12.27
CA VAL A 318 18.79 -14.18 13.01
C VAL A 318 19.00 -14.28 14.51
N ASN A 319 19.95 -15.10 14.98
CA ASN A 319 20.21 -15.25 16.42
C ASN A 319 20.61 -13.93 17.12
N PRO A 320 21.59 -13.15 16.62
CA PRO A 320 21.85 -11.82 17.19
C PRO A 320 20.68 -10.85 17.01
N TYR A 321 19.90 -10.96 15.94
CA TYR A 321 18.70 -10.13 15.76
C TYR A 321 17.66 -10.39 16.87
N LEU A 322 17.41 -11.66 17.22
CA LEU A 322 16.46 -12.03 18.26
C LEU A 322 16.88 -11.47 19.63
N ARG A 323 18.19 -11.47 19.94
CA ARG A 323 18.71 -10.82 21.16
C ARG A 323 18.44 -9.31 21.19
N ILE A 324 18.54 -8.63 20.04
CA ILE A 324 18.20 -7.21 19.94
C ILE A 324 16.71 -7.01 20.18
N GLN A 325 15.87 -7.86 19.57
CA GLN A 325 14.42 -7.81 19.75
C GLN A 325 14.02 -7.99 21.21
N GLU A 326 14.59 -8.96 21.92
CA GLU A 326 14.37 -9.18 23.35
C GLU A 326 14.82 -7.97 24.19
N ALA A 327 16.02 -7.43 23.92
CA ALA A 327 16.54 -6.25 24.61
C ALA A 327 15.61 -5.03 24.47
N LEU A 328 15.15 -4.75 23.24
CA LEU A 328 14.25 -3.64 22.97
C LEU A 328 12.86 -3.83 23.59
N SER A 329 12.38 -5.07 23.64
CA SER A 329 11.12 -5.45 24.31
C SER A 329 11.23 -5.25 25.84
N ALA A 330 12.42 -5.44 26.39
CA ALA A 330 12.72 -5.23 27.81
C ALA A 330 13.11 -3.78 28.16
N ASP A 331 12.97 -2.82 27.22
CA ASP A 331 13.38 -1.41 27.38
C ASP A 331 14.87 -1.24 27.74
N THR A 332 15.74 -2.09 27.21
CA THR A 332 17.19 -2.01 27.44
C THR A 332 17.97 -1.96 26.14
N ARG A 333 19.18 -1.38 26.21
CA ARG A 333 20.13 -1.33 25.10
C ARG A 333 21.30 -2.29 25.28
N THR A 334 21.27 -3.08 26.35
CA THR A 334 22.34 -4.00 26.71
C THR A 334 22.54 -5.03 25.60
N GLY A 335 23.76 -5.17 25.11
CA GLY A 335 24.12 -6.14 24.07
C GLY A 335 23.67 -5.79 22.64
N ILE A 336 22.90 -4.71 22.42
CA ILE A 336 22.40 -4.34 21.08
C ILE A 336 23.56 -4.03 20.13
N THR A 337 24.53 -3.22 20.56
CA THR A 337 25.65 -2.79 19.70
C THR A 337 26.50 -3.99 19.25
N ASP A 338 26.78 -4.92 20.16
CA ASP A 338 27.59 -6.10 19.83
C ASP A 338 26.83 -7.07 18.92
N ALA A 339 25.54 -7.31 19.20
CA ALA A 339 24.69 -8.11 18.33
C ALA A 339 24.56 -7.50 16.92
N ALA A 340 24.38 -6.19 16.83
CA ALA A 340 24.32 -5.47 15.57
C ALA A 340 25.66 -5.54 14.81
N ARG A 341 26.79 -5.49 15.52
CA ARG A 341 28.11 -5.72 14.91
C ARG A 341 28.23 -7.14 14.34
N THR A 342 27.79 -8.16 15.07
CA THR A 342 27.76 -9.54 14.56
C THR A 342 26.92 -9.63 13.29
N ILE A 343 25.72 -9.05 13.28
CA ILE A 343 24.86 -9.03 12.09
C ILE A 343 25.56 -8.39 10.89
N ALA A 344 26.22 -7.24 11.08
CA ALA A 344 26.92 -6.55 10.01
C ALA A 344 28.06 -7.41 9.41
N VAL A 345 28.80 -8.13 10.26
CA VAL A 345 29.89 -9.03 9.84
C VAL A 345 29.33 -10.23 9.07
N GLU A 346 28.29 -10.89 9.58
CA GLU A 346 27.69 -12.05 8.92
C GLU A 346 27.01 -11.65 7.61
N ALA A 347 26.32 -10.51 7.57
CA ALA A 347 25.73 -9.98 6.35
C ALA A 347 26.78 -9.67 5.27
N ALA A 348 27.99 -9.21 5.65
CA ALA A 348 29.07 -8.97 4.71
C ALA A 348 29.52 -10.25 3.98
N LYS A 349 29.45 -11.42 4.64
CA LYS A 349 29.80 -12.72 4.04
C LYS A 349 28.81 -13.17 2.95
N LEU A 350 27.59 -12.62 2.97
CA LEU A 350 26.52 -12.93 2.01
C LEU A 350 26.57 -12.05 0.74
N GLY A 351 27.58 -11.18 0.61
CA GLY A 351 27.79 -10.32 -0.54
C GLY A 351 26.77 -9.19 -0.67
N THR A 352 26.70 -8.58 -1.86
CA THR A 352 25.90 -7.36 -2.13
C THR A 352 24.40 -7.55 -1.89
N SER A 353 23.93 -8.80 -1.95
CA SER A 353 22.53 -9.15 -1.69
C SER A 353 22.05 -8.80 -0.26
N ALA A 354 22.97 -8.70 0.70
CA ALA A 354 22.69 -8.40 2.10
C ALA A 354 23.17 -6.99 2.54
N ASP A 355 23.48 -6.10 1.59
CA ASP A 355 23.99 -4.76 1.88
C ASP A 355 23.01 -3.91 2.71
N SER A 356 21.71 -4.09 2.50
CA SER A 356 20.68 -3.41 3.31
C SER A 356 20.71 -3.84 4.77
N ILE A 357 20.93 -5.14 5.04
CA ILE A 357 21.09 -5.68 6.40
C ILE A 357 22.35 -5.07 7.04
N ARG A 358 23.46 -5.07 6.31
CA ARG A 358 24.73 -4.50 6.81
C ARG A 358 24.58 -3.01 7.14
N SER A 359 23.95 -2.24 6.27
CA SER A 359 23.71 -0.81 6.49
C SER A 359 22.85 -0.57 7.73
N ALA A 360 21.71 -1.26 7.83
CA ALA A 360 20.77 -1.10 8.94
C ALA A 360 21.40 -1.53 10.28
N ALA A 361 22.20 -2.60 10.28
CA ALA A 361 22.97 -3.01 11.45
C ALA A 361 24.02 -1.96 11.86
N GLY A 362 24.59 -1.23 10.89
CA GLY A 362 25.46 -0.08 11.15
C GLY A 362 24.73 1.11 11.77
N ASP A 363 23.49 1.39 11.34
CA ASP A 363 22.65 2.42 11.96
C ASP A 363 22.32 2.07 13.41
N LEU A 364 22.00 0.80 13.67
CA LEU A 364 21.68 0.33 15.01
C LEU A 364 22.88 0.39 15.97
N GLN A 365 24.10 0.14 15.47
CA GLN A 365 25.34 0.35 16.24
C GLN A 365 25.54 1.81 16.64
N ARG A 366 25.10 2.76 15.80
CA ARG A 366 25.24 4.21 16.02
C ARG A 366 24.10 4.83 16.82
N ALA A 367 23.04 4.09 17.13
CA ALA A 367 21.92 4.60 17.92
C ALA A 367 22.43 5.12 19.28
N ALA A 368 21.90 6.26 19.73
CA ALA A 368 22.33 6.92 20.97
C ALA A 368 21.38 6.66 22.15
N ASP A 369 20.15 6.24 21.87
CA ASP A 369 19.07 6.04 22.83
C ASP A 369 18.10 4.94 22.37
N LEU A 370 17.08 4.64 23.20
CA LEU A 370 16.08 3.61 22.87
C LEU A 370 15.22 3.99 21.66
N THR A 371 14.91 5.26 21.49
CA THR A 371 14.08 5.77 20.39
C THR A 371 14.77 5.56 19.04
N SER A 372 16.02 6.01 18.92
CA SER A 372 16.87 5.80 17.75
C SER A 372 17.17 4.32 17.51
N ALA A 373 17.34 3.53 18.58
CA ALA A 373 17.53 2.08 18.45
C ALA A 373 16.29 1.37 17.88
N ARG A 374 15.09 1.74 18.31
CA ARG A 374 13.82 1.20 17.79
C ARG A 374 13.58 1.55 16.34
N ALA A 375 13.89 2.80 15.95
CA ALA A 375 13.80 3.22 14.56
C ALA A 375 14.75 2.42 13.67
N ALA A 376 16.03 2.30 14.06
CA ALA A 376 17.02 1.51 13.33
C ALA A 376 16.68 0.01 13.31
N PHE A 377 16.13 -0.53 14.40
CA PHE A 377 15.64 -1.90 14.46
C PHE A 377 14.51 -2.17 13.46
N GLY A 378 13.60 -1.22 13.26
CA GLY A 378 12.56 -1.31 12.23
C GLY A 378 13.15 -1.55 10.85
N THR A 379 14.15 -0.76 10.45
CA THR A 379 14.83 -0.90 9.16
C THR A 379 15.59 -2.23 9.05
N LEU A 380 16.26 -2.64 10.13
CA LEU A 380 16.98 -3.92 10.18
C LEU A 380 16.03 -5.11 10.03
N SER A 381 14.87 -5.03 10.70
CA SER A 381 13.83 -6.03 10.64
C SER A 381 13.28 -6.20 9.23
N ASP A 382 12.90 -5.10 8.58
CA ASP A 382 12.39 -5.12 7.21
C ASP A 382 13.43 -5.75 6.25
N ALA A 383 14.71 -5.41 6.41
CA ALA A 383 15.80 -5.94 5.60
C ALA A 383 16.01 -7.45 5.82
N ILE A 384 16.03 -7.92 7.07
CA ILE A 384 16.25 -9.34 7.38
C ILE A 384 15.05 -10.19 6.94
N ILE A 385 13.81 -9.77 7.22
CA ILE A 385 12.63 -10.54 6.84
C ILE A 385 12.56 -10.65 5.31
N SER A 386 12.78 -9.53 4.60
CA SER A 386 12.79 -9.52 3.13
C SER A 386 13.88 -10.43 2.53
N TYR A 387 15.04 -10.51 3.18
CA TYR A 387 16.15 -11.34 2.75
C TYR A 387 15.92 -12.82 3.07
N ALA A 388 15.60 -13.14 4.31
CA ALA A 388 15.48 -14.49 4.83
C ALA A 388 14.24 -15.21 4.28
N ARG A 389 13.18 -14.46 3.96
CA ARG A 389 11.88 -15.00 3.55
C ARG A 389 11.43 -16.11 4.50
N ASN A 390 11.46 -17.37 4.06
CA ASN A 390 11.02 -18.53 4.83
C ASN A 390 12.18 -19.26 5.56
N ALA A 391 13.42 -18.82 5.39
CA ALA A 391 14.62 -19.45 5.96
C ALA A 391 14.97 -18.86 7.34
N LEU A 392 13.98 -18.74 8.22
CA LEU A 392 14.12 -18.08 9.53
C LEU A 392 14.68 -19.00 10.64
N GLY A 393 14.58 -20.32 10.44
CA GLY A 393 14.91 -21.33 11.45
C GLY A 393 13.69 -21.80 12.24
N ASP A 394 13.81 -22.96 12.88
CA ASP A 394 12.72 -23.58 13.63
C ASP A 394 12.31 -22.74 14.84
N GLY A 395 11.01 -22.54 15.03
CA GLY A 395 10.44 -21.81 16.17
C GLY A 395 10.50 -20.28 16.08
N VAL A 396 11.00 -19.74 14.97
CA VAL A 396 11.01 -18.29 14.69
C VAL A 396 9.77 -17.89 13.91
N ASN A 397 9.01 -16.93 14.45
CA ASN A 397 7.78 -16.41 13.85
C ASN A 397 7.95 -14.95 13.44
N VAL A 398 7.18 -14.54 12.42
CA VAL A 398 7.01 -13.13 12.06
C VAL A 398 5.84 -12.57 12.87
N ALA A 399 6.06 -11.44 13.52
CA ALA A 399 5.05 -10.69 14.26
C ALA A 399 4.86 -9.30 13.63
N TYR A 400 3.69 -8.71 13.85
CA TYR A 400 3.28 -7.45 13.22
C TYR A 400 2.66 -6.48 14.22
N CYS A 401 3.09 -5.21 14.14
CA CYS A 401 2.56 -4.11 14.93
C CYS A 401 1.59 -3.30 14.06
N PRO A 402 0.27 -3.34 14.34
CA PRO A 402 -0.72 -2.62 13.53
C PRO A 402 -0.61 -1.10 13.64
N MET A 403 -0.12 -0.59 14.79
CA MET A 403 0.00 0.86 15.02
C MET A 403 1.14 1.48 14.21
N LEU A 404 2.30 0.82 14.17
CA LEU A 404 3.48 1.32 13.44
C LEU A 404 3.58 0.75 12.02
N ARG A 405 2.75 -0.25 11.69
CA ARG A 405 2.81 -1.03 10.45
C ARG A 405 4.19 -1.63 10.19
N LYS A 406 4.83 -2.12 11.27
CA LYS A 406 6.17 -2.72 11.24
C LYS A 406 6.13 -4.19 11.64
N TYR A 407 7.03 -4.97 11.06
CA TYR A 407 7.17 -6.40 11.29
C TYR A 407 8.42 -6.70 12.11
N TRP A 408 8.43 -7.77 12.91
CA TRP A 408 9.64 -8.26 13.59
C TRP A 408 9.68 -9.79 13.65
N LEU A 409 10.88 -10.34 13.85
CA LEU A 409 11.05 -11.76 14.16
C LEU A 409 11.11 -11.99 15.66
N GLN A 410 10.48 -13.04 16.15
CA GLN A 410 10.59 -13.46 17.55
C GLN A 410 10.46 -14.98 17.67
N THR A 411 10.89 -15.53 18.79
CA THR A 411 10.70 -16.95 19.11
C THR A 411 9.37 -17.18 19.84
N GLY A 412 8.69 -18.26 19.49
CA GLY A 412 7.41 -18.62 20.12
C GLY A 412 6.26 -17.70 19.70
N THR A 413 5.09 -17.93 20.29
CA THR A 413 3.82 -17.30 19.90
C THR A 413 3.39 -16.14 20.79
N ALA A 414 3.95 -16.02 22.00
CA ALA A 414 3.70 -14.89 22.89
C ALA A 414 4.34 -13.61 22.34
N ILE A 415 3.55 -12.53 22.24
CA ILE A 415 4.00 -11.26 21.64
C ILE A 415 4.93 -10.53 22.60
N HIS A 416 6.11 -10.16 22.10
CA HIS A 416 7.06 -9.28 22.77
C HIS A 416 7.41 -8.13 21.84
N ASN A 417 6.71 -6.99 21.98
CA ASN A 417 6.80 -5.87 21.07
C ASN A 417 8.08 -5.04 21.30
N PRO A 418 9.04 -5.03 20.36
CA PRO A 418 10.30 -4.30 20.52
C PRO A 418 10.15 -2.79 20.34
N TYR A 419 9.08 -2.33 19.69
CA TYR A 419 8.88 -0.92 19.34
C TYR A 419 8.31 -0.10 20.49
N TYR A 420 7.47 -0.71 21.33
CA TYR A 420 6.87 -0.04 22.48
C TYR A 420 7.39 -0.57 23.83
N GLY A 421 8.16 -1.66 23.82
CA GLY A 421 8.77 -2.21 25.03
C GLY A 421 7.73 -2.65 26.05
N LYS A 422 8.03 -2.49 27.34
CA LYS A 422 7.18 -2.93 28.45
C LYS A 422 5.82 -2.23 28.46
N THR A 423 5.73 -1.03 27.87
CA THR A 423 4.48 -0.24 27.84
C THR A 423 3.39 -0.92 27.02
N MET A 424 3.76 -1.63 25.94
CA MET A 424 2.81 -2.37 25.10
C MET A 424 3.39 -3.71 24.67
N LEU A 425 3.96 -4.44 25.64
CA LEU A 425 4.75 -5.64 25.37
C LEU A 425 3.96 -6.69 24.59
N GLU A 426 2.70 -6.90 24.96
CA GLU A 426 1.83 -7.92 24.35
C GLU A 426 1.05 -7.40 23.13
N CYS A 427 1.27 -6.15 22.71
CA CYS A 427 0.55 -5.56 21.59
C CYS A 427 1.14 -5.99 20.25
N GLY A 428 0.34 -6.68 19.44
CA GLY A 428 0.72 -7.15 18.11
C GLY A 428 0.04 -8.46 17.76
N ARG A 429 0.43 -9.07 16.64
CA ARG A 429 -0.04 -10.41 16.26
C ARG A 429 1.04 -11.17 15.51
N ILE A 430 1.09 -12.49 15.69
CA ILE A 430 1.82 -13.38 14.79
C ILE A 430 1.15 -13.32 13.42
N THR A 431 1.95 -13.29 12.37
CA THR A 431 1.46 -13.23 11.00
C THR A 431 2.31 -14.12 10.10
N ASN A 432 1.66 -14.70 9.09
CA ASN A 432 2.35 -15.36 7.99
C ASN A 432 2.67 -14.38 6.85
N SER A 433 2.33 -13.10 7.02
CA SER A 433 2.53 -12.04 6.03
C SER A 433 3.93 -11.43 6.16
N GLN A 434 4.58 -11.15 5.02
CA GLN A 434 5.92 -10.52 5.00
C GLN A 434 5.84 -9.01 4.70
N PRO A 435 6.85 -8.20 5.08
CA PRO A 435 6.93 -6.79 4.70
C PRO A 435 6.82 -6.64 3.18
N ASP A 436 5.98 -5.71 2.74
CA ASP A 436 5.96 -5.32 1.33
C ASP A 436 7.33 -4.74 0.97
N SER A 437 8.10 -5.49 0.20
CA SER A 437 9.40 -5.03 -0.27
C SER A 437 9.18 -3.83 -1.17
N VAL A 438 9.42 -2.63 -0.65
CA VAL A 438 9.59 -1.43 -1.46
C VAL A 438 10.87 -1.63 -2.28
N ARG A 439 10.71 -2.19 -3.48
CA ARG A 439 11.70 -2.09 -4.56
C ARG A 439 11.11 -1.24 -5.70
#